data_AF-A0A813PXL6-F1
#
_entry.id   AF-A0A813PXL6-F1
#
_cell.length_a   1.000
_cell.length_b   1.000
_cell.length_c   1.000
_cell.angle_alpha   90.00
_cell.angle_beta   90.00
_cell.angle_gamma   90.00
#
_symmetry.space_group_name_H-M   'P 1'
#
loop_
_entity.id
_entity.type
_entity.pdbx_description
1 polymer ?
#
loop_
_entity_poly.entity_id
_entity_poly.type
_entity_poly.pdbx_seq_one_letter_code
_entity_poly.pdbx_strand_id
1 'polypeptide(L)'
;MSLKIIFVLFISCNYVDFTQSEFVVPSLLESKIVTRTFCQDSRMELKNNKLNHEKSPYLQCINKAHIKISSSELKLSDQKNCPFQYLKQSNPVNCTGPIFGNNDVTSVLKKMCDGKEKCSFNFDQLPILLCIDDNYDVFEMPFEFTLIKVSYECVTPRRRMRPFTNRRYDHKFNARLTNPLKTLSFNKILQNF
;
A
#
# COMPACT_ATOMS: atom_id res chain seq x y z
N MET A 1 35.69 66.82 -33.51
CA MET A 1 36.33 67.28 -32.27
C MET A 1 35.65 66.61 -31.10
N SER A 2 36.49 66.09 -30.22
CA SER A 2 36.22 65.26 -29.06
C SER A 2 35.45 65.97 -27.95
N LEU A 3 34.50 65.27 -27.34
CA LEU A 3 34.41 65.22 -25.88
C LEU A 3 33.93 63.82 -25.45
N LYS A 4 34.83 63.09 -24.79
CA LYS A 4 34.54 61.81 -24.13
C LYS A 4 33.94 62.13 -22.77
N ILE A 5 32.78 61.57 -22.45
CA ILE A 5 32.30 61.47 -21.06
C ILE A 5 32.06 60.00 -20.78
N ILE A 6 32.92 59.47 -19.91
CA ILE A 6 32.92 58.13 -19.34
C ILE A 6 31.90 58.15 -18.21
N PHE A 7 30.82 57.39 -18.32
CA PHE A 7 29.95 57.09 -17.17
C PHE A 7 30.24 55.67 -16.69
N VAL A 8 30.87 55.62 -15.52
CA VAL A 8 31.26 54.43 -14.79
C VAL A 8 30.02 53.78 -14.16
N LEU A 9 29.87 52.48 -14.46
CA LEU A 9 29.17 51.43 -13.71
C LEU A 9 28.80 51.74 -12.25
N PHE A 10 27.50 51.65 -11.94
CA PHE A 10 27.02 51.10 -10.67
C PHE A 10 26.04 49.96 -10.98
N ILE A 11 26.60 48.76 -11.11
CA ILE A 11 25.90 47.50 -10.87
C ILE A 11 25.72 47.43 -9.35
N SER A 12 24.50 47.66 -8.87
CA SER A 12 24.10 47.27 -7.52
C SER A 12 22.99 46.23 -7.63
N CYS A 13 23.43 44.99 -7.49
CA CYS A 13 22.71 43.80 -7.04
C CYS A 13 21.33 44.08 -6.41
N ASN A 14 20.26 43.77 -7.14
CA ASN A 14 19.03 43.29 -6.53
C ASN A 14 19.01 41.76 -6.69
N TYR A 15 19.77 41.06 -5.85
CA TYR A 15 19.53 39.65 -5.58
C TYR A 15 18.23 39.59 -4.76
N VAL A 16 17.12 39.37 -5.45
CA VAL A 16 15.93 38.82 -4.79
C VAL A 16 16.21 37.34 -4.63
N ASP A 17 16.70 36.95 -3.44
CA ASP A 17 16.73 35.56 -3.01
C ASP A 17 15.29 35.08 -2.85
N PHE A 18 14.68 34.70 -3.96
CA PHE A 18 13.47 33.91 -3.99
C PHE A 18 13.88 32.51 -3.53
N THR A 19 13.97 32.32 -2.21
CA THR A 19 14.07 30.99 -1.61
C THR A 19 12.75 30.27 -1.91
N GLN A 20 12.68 29.63 -3.07
CA GLN A 20 11.74 28.55 -3.29
C GLN A 20 12.13 27.47 -2.27
N SER A 21 11.49 27.52 -1.10
CA SER A 21 11.40 26.33 -0.27
C SER A 21 10.62 25.33 -1.10
N GLU A 22 11.34 24.47 -1.83
CA GLU A 22 10.81 23.21 -2.30
C GLU A 22 10.36 22.46 -1.06
N PHE A 23 9.07 22.57 -0.76
CA PHE A 23 8.41 21.58 0.05
C PHE A 23 8.58 20.28 -0.71
N VAL A 24 9.54 19.46 -0.27
CA VAL A 24 9.59 18.05 -0.59
C VAL A 24 8.30 17.46 -0.03
N VAL A 25 7.24 17.52 -0.85
CA VAL A 25 6.04 16.73 -0.64
C VAL A 25 6.55 15.29 -0.58
N PRO A 26 6.46 14.59 0.57
CA PRO A 26 6.86 13.20 0.62
C PRO A 26 6.03 12.51 -0.45
N SER A 27 6.75 11.98 -1.43
CA SER A 27 6.22 11.47 -2.68
C SER A 27 4.91 10.73 -2.44
N LEU A 28 3.84 11.31 -2.98
CA LEU A 28 2.63 10.63 -3.41
C LEU A 28 3.03 9.65 -4.53
N LEU A 29 3.88 8.68 -4.23
CA LEU A 29 4.05 7.51 -5.07
C LEU A 29 2.70 6.80 -4.99
N GLU A 30 1.85 7.05 -5.98
CA GLU A 30 0.62 6.31 -6.19
C GLU A 30 0.97 4.82 -6.07
N SER A 31 0.39 4.16 -5.07
CA SER A 31 0.59 2.74 -4.86
C SER A 31 0.08 2.01 -6.10
N LYS A 32 0.97 1.33 -6.81
CA LYS A 32 0.60 0.56 -8.00
C LYS A 32 -0.40 -0.52 -7.60
N ILE A 33 -1.55 -0.54 -8.28
CA ILE A 33 -2.55 -1.60 -8.13
C ILE A 33 -1.98 -2.87 -8.77
N VAL A 34 -1.89 -3.94 -7.98
CA VAL A 34 -1.45 -5.27 -8.41
C VAL A 34 -2.68 -6.17 -8.52
N THR A 35 -2.84 -6.80 -9.69
CA THR A 35 -3.89 -7.80 -9.90
C THR A 35 -3.29 -9.20 -9.84
N ARG A 36 -3.85 -10.06 -8.99
CA ARG A 36 -3.49 -11.48 -8.88
C ARG A 36 -4.72 -12.34 -9.11
N THR A 37 -4.53 -13.41 -9.86
CA THR A 37 -5.54 -14.46 -10.05
C THR A 37 -5.15 -15.66 -9.20
N PHE A 38 -6.10 -16.17 -8.43
CA PHE A 38 -5.94 -17.38 -7.64
C PHE A 38 -6.92 -18.43 -8.15
N CYS A 39 -6.39 -19.63 -8.36
CA CYS A 39 -7.14 -20.81 -8.73
C CYS A 39 -7.03 -21.78 -7.56
N GLN A 40 -8.12 -22.48 -7.22
CA GLN A 40 -8.02 -23.58 -6.28
C GLN A 40 -7.31 -24.76 -6.94
N ASP A 41 -6.22 -25.24 -6.35
CA ASP A 41 -5.56 -26.47 -6.77
C ASP A 41 -5.47 -27.41 -5.57
N SER A 42 -6.32 -28.45 -5.58
CA SER A 42 -6.39 -29.46 -4.52
C SER A 42 -5.06 -30.18 -4.31
N ARG A 43 -4.15 -30.22 -5.29
CA ARG A 43 -2.80 -30.82 -5.14
C ARG A 43 -1.90 -29.95 -4.27
N MET A 44 -1.99 -28.64 -4.42
CA MET A 44 -1.19 -27.69 -3.65
C MET A 44 -1.69 -27.63 -2.20
N GLU A 45 -3.00 -27.67 -1.99
CA GLU A 45 -3.59 -27.75 -0.65
C GLU A 45 -3.18 -29.04 0.09
N LEU A 46 -3.27 -30.20 -0.57
CA LEU A 46 -2.84 -31.48 0.02
C LEU A 46 -1.35 -31.51 0.37
N LYS A 47 -0.48 -30.94 -0.46
CA LYS A 47 0.95 -30.83 -0.16
C LYS A 47 1.22 -29.88 1.01
N ASN A 48 0.56 -28.74 1.05
CA ASN A 48 0.74 -27.74 2.10
C ASN A 48 0.25 -28.25 3.46
N ASN A 49 -0.87 -28.97 3.48
CA ASN A 49 -1.38 -29.63 4.70
C ASN A 49 -0.41 -30.67 5.26
N LYS A 50 0.31 -31.40 4.40
CA LYS A 50 1.32 -32.38 4.84
C LYS A 50 2.59 -31.74 5.40
N LEU A 51 2.93 -30.55 4.94
CA LEU A 51 4.18 -29.86 5.28
C LEU A 51 4.03 -28.87 6.46
N ASN A 52 2.84 -28.74 7.07
CA ASN A 52 2.53 -27.69 8.06
C ASN A 52 2.90 -26.27 7.58
N HIS A 53 2.96 -26.07 6.26
CA HIS A 53 3.21 -24.76 5.68
C HIS A 53 1.92 -23.94 5.64
N GLU A 54 2.08 -22.63 5.69
CA GLU A 54 0.96 -21.69 5.67
C GLU A 54 0.00 -21.96 4.51
N LYS A 55 -1.30 -21.88 4.80
CA LYS A 55 -2.37 -22.14 3.84
C LYS A 55 -2.23 -21.22 2.62
N SER A 56 -2.15 -21.82 1.43
CA SER A 56 -2.33 -21.15 0.14
C SER A 56 -3.81 -21.17 -0.23
N PRO A 57 -4.37 -20.14 -0.88
CA PRO A 57 -3.72 -18.93 -1.41
C PRO A 57 -3.42 -17.85 -0.35
N TYR A 58 -2.40 -17.02 -0.63
CA TYR A 58 -2.08 -15.85 0.19
C TYR A 58 -1.72 -14.61 -0.64
N LEU A 59 -2.05 -13.46 -0.09
CA LEU A 59 -1.62 -12.13 -0.52
C LEU A 59 -0.48 -11.68 0.39
N GLN A 60 0.57 -11.11 -0.18
CA GLN A 60 1.69 -10.57 0.60
C GLN A 60 2.21 -9.28 -0.02
N CYS A 61 2.47 -8.31 0.84
CA CYS A 61 3.16 -7.07 0.51
C CYS A 61 4.62 -7.13 1.01
N ILE A 62 5.51 -6.45 0.27
CA ILE A 62 6.94 -6.35 0.61
C ILE A 62 7.14 -5.15 1.57
N ASN A 63 8.23 -5.14 2.34
CA ASN A 63 8.66 -4.00 3.16
C ASN A 63 7.66 -3.53 4.23
N LYS A 64 6.96 -4.46 4.89
CA LYS A 64 5.98 -4.15 5.95
C LYS A 64 4.85 -3.20 5.49
N ALA A 65 4.58 -3.16 4.18
CA ALA A 65 3.42 -2.45 3.66
C ALA A 65 2.16 -3.27 3.96
N HIS A 66 1.06 -2.56 4.22
CA HIS A 66 -0.22 -3.16 4.50
C HIS A 66 -0.99 -3.37 3.20
N ILE A 67 -1.65 -4.53 3.09
CA ILE A 67 -2.56 -4.83 2.00
C ILE A 67 -3.79 -3.93 2.14
N LYS A 68 -4.23 -3.37 1.02
CA LYS A 68 -5.53 -2.73 0.88
C LYS A 68 -6.17 -3.20 -0.42
N ILE A 69 -7.31 -3.85 -0.33
CA ILE A 69 -8.00 -4.43 -1.49
C ILE A 69 -8.78 -3.33 -2.21
N SER A 70 -8.60 -3.22 -3.52
CA SER A 70 -9.36 -2.30 -4.35
C SER A 70 -10.64 -2.97 -4.86
N SER A 71 -10.51 -4.11 -5.53
CA SER A 71 -11.63 -4.89 -6.06
C SER A 71 -11.30 -6.39 -6.08
N SER A 72 -12.34 -7.22 -6.03
CA SER A 72 -12.20 -8.65 -6.30
C SER A 72 -13.43 -9.21 -6.98
N GLU A 73 -13.21 -10.17 -7.87
CA GLU A 73 -14.25 -10.82 -8.66
C GLU A 73 -14.04 -12.33 -8.61
N LEU A 74 -15.10 -13.08 -8.28
CA LEU A 74 -15.18 -14.52 -8.53
C LEU A 74 -15.68 -14.74 -9.95
N LYS A 75 -15.04 -15.66 -10.67
CA LYS A 75 -15.43 -16.05 -12.02
C LYS A 75 -15.36 -17.55 -12.14
N LEU A 76 -16.03 -18.08 -13.17
CA LEU A 76 -15.72 -19.41 -13.65
C LEU A 76 -14.24 -19.47 -14.03
N SER A 77 -13.62 -20.58 -13.67
CA SER A 77 -12.28 -20.86 -14.16
C SER A 77 -12.32 -21.17 -15.66
N ASP A 78 -11.21 -20.88 -16.31
CA ASP A 78 -10.98 -21.22 -17.71
C ASP A 78 -9.69 -22.03 -17.79
N GLN A 79 -9.58 -22.90 -18.79
CA GLN A 79 -8.34 -23.65 -19.05
C GLN A 79 -7.13 -22.72 -19.29
N LYS A 80 -7.36 -21.52 -19.83
CA LYS A 80 -6.31 -20.50 -20.02
C LYS A 80 -5.82 -19.89 -18.71
N ASN A 81 -6.73 -19.64 -17.77
CA ASN A 81 -6.43 -18.95 -16.53
C ASN A 81 -5.95 -19.91 -15.43
N CYS A 82 -6.51 -21.13 -15.41
CA CYS A 82 -6.27 -22.15 -14.39
C CYS A 82 -6.01 -23.54 -15.02
N PRO A 83 -4.90 -23.72 -15.77
CA PRO A 83 -4.67 -24.95 -16.54
C PRO A 83 -4.58 -26.21 -15.68
N PHE A 84 -4.12 -26.09 -14.42
CA PHE A 84 -3.92 -27.23 -13.54
C PHE A 84 -5.23 -27.85 -13.02
N GLN A 85 -6.33 -27.09 -12.99
CA GLN A 85 -7.65 -27.58 -12.58
C GLN A 85 -8.21 -28.61 -13.60
N TYR A 86 -8.02 -28.33 -14.90
CA TYR A 86 -8.55 -29.14 -16.00
C TYR A 86 -7.71 -30.38 -16.36
N LEU A 87 -6.63 -30.66 -15.62
CA LEU A 87 -5.80 -31.84 -15.86
C LEU A 87 -6.46 -33.17 -15.45
N LYS A 88 -7.48 -33.13 -14.58
CA LYS A 88 -8.16 -34.35 -14.06
C LYS A 88 -9.66 -34.39 -14.33
N GLN A 89 -10.30 -33.24 -14.54
CA GLN A 89 -11.74 -33.16 -14.79
C GLN A 89 -11.96 -32.85 -16.26
N SER A 90 -12.53 -33.81 -16.98
CA SER A 90 -12.79 -33.73 -18.42
C SER A 90 -14.05 -32.94 -18.78
N ASN A 91 -14.89 -32.61 -17.79
CA ASN A 91 -16.19 -32.03 -18.06
C ASN A 91 -16.21 -30.59 -17.52
N PRO A 92 -16.14 -29.57 -18.41
CA PRO A 92 -16.50 -28.23 -18.00
C PRO A 92 -17.96 -28.24 -17.56
N VAL A 93 -18.24 -27.65 -16.40
CA VAL A 93 -19.62 -27.44 -15.97
C VAL A 93 -20.23 -26.41 -16.93
N ASN A 94 -21.32 -26.78 -17.61
CA ASN A 94 -21.98 -25.89 -18.54
C ASN A 94 -22.73 -24.82 -17.75
N CYS A 95 -22.23 -23.59 -17.81
CA CYS A 95 -22.94 -22.39 -17.41
C CYS A 95 -23.33 -21.62 -18.65
N THR A 96 -24.62 -21.60 -18.95
CA THR A 96 -25.12 -20.89 -20.13
C THR A 96 -25.81 -19.58 -19.77
N GLY A 97 -26.26 -19.44 -18.52
CA GLY A 97 -26.80 -18.19 -18.00
C GLY A 97 -25.77 -17.24 -17.34
N PRO A 98 -26.20 -16.01 -17.02
CA PRO A 98 -25.40 -15.06 -16.26
C PRO A 98 -25.02 -15.61 -14.88
N ILE A 99 -23.79 -15.31 -14.46
CA ILE A 99 -23.23 -15.76 -13.19
C ILE A 99 -23.59 -14.75 -12.09
N PHE A 100 -24.07 -15.23 -10.95
CA PHE A 100 -24.45 -14.39 -9.80
C PHE A 100 -23.74 -14.82 -8.51
N GLY A 101 -23.79 -14.00 -7.46
CA GLY A 101 -23.09 -14.26 -6.19
C GLY A 101 -21.77 -13.49 -5.99
N ASN A 102 -21.42 -12.59 -6.91
CA ASN A 102 -20.18 -11.79 -6.85
C ASN A 102 -20.22 -10.59 -5.88
N ASN A 103 -21.41 -10.21 -5.41
CA ASN A 103 -21.63 -8.88 -4.82
C ASN A 103 -20.86 -8.66 -3.51
N ASP A 104 -20.52 -9.73 -2.78
CA ASP A 104 -19.92 -9.61 -1.45
C ASP A 104 -18.43 -9.95 -1.40
N VAL A 105 -17.83 -10.50 -2.46
CA VAL A 105 -16.44 -11.00 -2.47
C VAL A 105 -15.45 -9.92 -2.03
N THR A 106 -15.60 -8.71 -2.58
CA THR A 106 -14.72 -7.58 -2.27
C THR A 106 -14.83 -7.18 -0.80
N SER A 107 -16.05 -7.19 -0.26
CA SER A 107 -16.28 -6.81 1.13
C SER A 107 -15.71 -7.85 2.11
N VAL A 108 -15.84 -9.13 1.80
CA VAL A 108 -15.33 -10.25 2.59
C VAL A 108 -13.81 -10.21 2.61
N LEU A 109 -13.18 -10.10 1.44
CA LEU A 109 -11.73 -10.03 1.35
C LEU A 109 -11.17 -8.79 2.05
N LYS A 110 -11.82 -7.62 1.92
CA LYS A 110 -11.42 -6.40 2.66
C LYS A 110 -11.40 -6.65 4.16
N LYS A 111 -12.46 -7.23 4.72
CA LYS A 111 -12.53 -7.58 6.15
C LYS A 111 -11.44 -8.56 6.58
N MET A 112 -11.06 -9.49 5.69
CA MET A 112 -10.05 -10.50 6.00
C MET A 112 -8.61 -9.98 5.90
N CYS A 113 -8.32 -9.14 4.91
CA CYS A 113 -6.95 -8.84 4.50
C CYS A 113 -6.51 -7.39 4.65
N ASP A 114 -7.42 -6.42 4.71
CA ASP A 114 -7.03 -5.01 4.82
C ASP A 114 -6.24 -4.77 6.12
N GLY A 115 -5.13 -4.04 6.01
CA GLY A 115 -4.27 -3.71 7.14
C GLY A 115 -3.25 -4.78 7.53
N LYS A 116 -3.25 -5.95 6.89
CA LYS A 116 -2.26 -7.02 7.13
C LYS A 116 -1.09 -6.93 6.15
N GLU A 117 0.11 -7.33 6.57
CA GLU A 117 1.26 -7.47 5.66
C GLU A 117 1.14 -8.72 4.78
N LYS A 118 0.59 -9.79 5.36
CA LYS A 118 0.30 -11.07 4.72
C LYS A 118 -1.11 -11.53 5.11
N CYS A 119 -1.88 -11.97 4.13
CA CYS A 119 -3.23 -12.50 4.33
C CYS A 119 -3.39 -13.82 3.59
N SER A 120 -3.58 -14.91 4.32
CA SER A 120 -4.04 -16.18 3.75
C SER A 120 -5.56 -16.27 3.87
N PHE A 121 -6.20 -16.86 2.87
CA PHE A 121 -7.64 -17.11 2.86
C PHE A 121 -7.92 -18.44 2.17
N ASN A 122 -9.07 -19.02 2.50
CA ASN A 122 -9.56 -20.24 1.86
C ASN A 122 -10.75 -19.91 0.95
N PHE A 123 -10.95 -20.71 -0.11
CA PHE A 123 -12.10 -20.55 -1.00
C PHE A 123 -13.43 -20.76 -0.26
N ASP A 124 -13.48 -21.66 0.73
CA ASP A 124 -14.67 -21.92 1.57
C ASP A 124 -15.15 -20.69 2.37
N GLN A 125 -14.29 -19.68 2.54
CA GLN A 125 -14.63 -18.45 3.27
C GLN A 125 -15.21 -17.37 2.36
N LEU A 126 -15.20 -17.60 1.05
CA LEU A 126 -15.72 -16.70 0.03
C LEU A 126 -17.18 -17.05 -0.28
N PRO A 127 -17.97 -16.09 -0.79
CA PRO A 127 -19.32 -16.39 -1.23
C PRO A 127 -19.30 -17.38 -2.40
N ILE A 128 -20.39 -18.13 -2.53
CA ILE A 128 -20.53 -19.17 -3.55
C ILE A 128 -20.95 -18.52 -4.87
N LEU A 129 -20.34 -19.00 -5.96
CA LEU A 129 -20.69 -18.60 -7.31
C LEU A 129 -21.91 -19.42 -7.76
N LEU A 130 -22.99 -18.73 -8.13
CA LEU A 130 -24.21 -19.38 -8.62
C LEU A 130 -24.24 -19.35 -10.14
N CYS A 131 -24.66 -20.46 -10.71
CA CYS A 131 -24.77 -20.67 -12.15
C CYS A 131 -26.16 -21.15 -12.53
N ILE A 132 -26.54 -20.86 -13.78
CA ILE A 132 -27.79 -21.31 -14.40
C ILE A 132 -27.43 -22.25 -15.56
N ASP A 133 -28.02 -23.45 -15.54
CA ASP A 133 -27.89 -24.44 -16.62
C ASP A 133 -28.89 -24.17 -17.75
N ASP A 134 -28.80 -24.93 -18.84
CA ASP A 134 -29.70 -24.87 -20.00
C ASP A 134 -31.18 -25.12 -19.66
N ASN A 135 -31.44 -25.78 -18.53
CA ASN A 135 -32.79 -26.03 -18.01
C ASN A 135 -33.32 -24.91 -17.11
N TYR A 136 -32.61 -23.78 -16.98
CA TYR A 136 -32.90 -22.66 -16.06
C TYR A 136 -32.83 -23.01 -14.57
N ASP A 137 -32.21 -24.14 -14.22
CA ASP A 137 -31.95 -24.50 -12.83
C ASP A 137 -30.75 -23.74 -12.28
N VAL A 138 -30.92 -23.16 -11.09
CA VAL A 138 -29.85 -22.49 -10.36
C VAL A 138 -29.11 -23.50 -9.51
N PHE A 139 -27.79 -23.60 -9.70
CA PHE A 139 -26.94 -24.50 -8.93
C PHE A 139 -25.67 -23.79 -8.44
N GLU A 140 -25.09 -24.35 -7.37
CA GLU A 140 -23.86 -23.87 -6.78
C GLU A 140 -22.66 -24.39 -7.56
N MET A 141 -21.79 -23.49 -8.02
CA MET A 141 -20.55 -23.86 -8.69
C MET A 141 -19.56 -24.42 -7.67
N PRO A 142 -19.04 -25.65 -7.86
CA PRO A 142 -17.97 -26.16 -7.03
C PRO A 142 -16.74 -25.25 -7.09
N PHE A 143 -16.10 -25.01 -5.95
CA PHE A 143 -14.93 -24.10 -5.87
C PHE A 143 -13.78 -24.50 -6.82
N GLU A 144 -13.67 -25.79 -7.17
CA GLU A 144 -12.70 -26.33 -8.13
C GLU A 144 -12.84 -25.73 -9.54
N PHE A 145 -14.03 -25.24 -9.90
CA PHE A 145 -14.32 -24.57 -11.16
C PHE A 145 -14.45 -23.04 -11.02
N THR A 146 -14.01 -22.50 -9.89
CA THR A 146 -14.00 -21.06 -9.65
C THR A 146 -12.57 -20.53 -9.62
N LEU A 147 -12.41 -19.30 -10.11
CA LEU A 147 -11.22 -18.50 -9.92
C LEU A 147 -11.59 -17.21 -9.22
N ILE A 148 -10.63 -16.66 -8.47
CA ILE A 148 -10.76 -15.33 -7.90
C ILE A 148 -9.69 -14.41 -8.47
N LYS A 149 -10.12 -13.25 -8.98
CA LYS A 149 -9.24 -12.17 -9.39
C LYS A 149 -9.28 -11.09 -8.33
N VAL A 150 -8.15 -10.83 -7.67
CA VAL A 150 -8.01 -9.83 -6.62
C VAL A 150 -7.10 -8.72 -7.10
N SER A 151 -7.60 -7.49 -7.03
CA SER A 151 -6.85 -6.26 -7.22
C SER A 151 -6.57 -5.65 -5.86
N TYR A 152 -5.30 -5.42 -5.53
CA TYR A 152 -4.90 -4.85 -4.25
C TYR A 152 -3.72 -3.90 -4.42
N GLU A 153 -3.56 -3.02 -3.45
CA GLU A 153 -2.43 -2.12 -3.33
C GLU A 153 -1.68 -2.39 -2.02
N CYS A 154 -0.36 -2.16 -2.06
CA CYS A 154 0.49 -2.23 -0.88
C CYS A 154 0.73 -0.81 -0.39
N VAL A 155 0.08 -0.44 0.71
CA VAL A 155 0.16 0.90 1.30
C VAL A 155 1.12 0.83 2.47
N THR A 156 2.20 1.62 2.42
CA THR A 156 3.06 1.75 3.59
C THR A 156 2.28 2.45 4.70
N PRO A 157 2.26 1.91 5.93
CA PRO A 157 1.59 2.58 7.03
C PRO A 157 2.21 3.97 7.17
N ARG A 158 1.36 5.01 7.16
CA ARG A 158 1.81 6.37 7.41
C ARG A 158 2.52 6.37 8.76
N ARG A 159 3.85 6.48 8.76
CA ARG A 159 4.58 6.83 9.97
C ARG A 159 3.95 8.14 10.41
N ARG A 160 3.31 8.16 11.60
CA ARG A 160 2.78 9.40 12.17
C ARG A 160 3.93 10.38 12.15
N MET A 161 3.93 11.29 11.18
CA MET A 161 4.89 12.35 11.10
C MET A 161 4.58 13.18 12.32
N ARG A 162 5.36 13.01 13.39
CA ARG A 162 5.28 13.90 14.55
C ARG A 162 5.75 15.24 14.02
N PRO A 163 4.86 16.23 13.83
CA PRO A 163 5.26 17.51 13.30
C PRO A 163 6.02 18.17 14.45
N PHE A 164 7.34 18.01 14.45
CA PHE A 164 8.25 18.46 15.50
C PHE A 164 7.83 17.91 16.88
N THR A 165 8.52 16.86 17.36
CA THR A 165 8.60 16.66 18.81
C THR A 165 8.92 18.02 19.40
N ASN A 166 8.05 18.48 20.29
CA ASN A 166 8.01 19.83 20.84
C ASN A 166 9.45 20.23 21.22
N ARG A 167 10.17 20.95 20.33
CA ARG A 167 11.63 21.17 20.44
C ARG A 167 12.01 21.83 21.76
N ARG A 168 11.01 22.49 22.38
CA ARG A 168 11.02 23.12 23.69
C ARG A 168 11.14 22.16 24.89
N TYR A 169 10.87 20.87 24.71
CA TYR A 169 10.90 19.84 25.78
C TYR A 169 11.86 18.69 25.48
N ASP A 170 12.58 18.75 24.36
CA ASP A 170 13.57 17.73 24.04
C ASP A 170 14.82 17.98 24.89
N HIS A 171 15.14 17.09 25.82
CA HIS A 171 16.24 17.24 26.78
C HIS A 171 17.61 17.49 26.11
N LYS A 172 17.77 17.07 24.85
CA LYS A 172 18.95 17.35 24.03
C LYS A 172 19.11 18.83 23.63
N PHE A 173 18.03 19.62 23.61
CA PHE A 173 18.02 21.04 23.25
C PHE A 173 17.95 21.99 24.46
N ASN A 174 17.38 21.53 25.58
CA ASN A 174 17.22 22.37 26.78
C ASN A 174 18.52 22.58 27.59
N ALA A 175 19.55 21.75 27.39
CA ALA A 175 20.81 21.89 28.13
C ALA A 175 21.54 23.22 27.91
N ARG A 176 21.22 23.96 26.83
CA ARG A 176 21.84 25.27 26.53
C ARG A 176 20.97 26.48 26.85
N LEU A 177 19.68 26.30 27.13
CA LEU A 177 18.76 27.41 27.46
C LEU A 177 18.65 27.67 28.97
N THR A 178 18.97 26.70 29.81
CA THR A 178 18.85 26.80 31.28
C THR A 178 20.13 27.25 31.97
N ASN A 179 21.15 27.70 31.24
CA ASN A 179 22.39 28.18 31.84
C ASN A 179 22.65 29.66 31.49
N PRO A 180 21.88 30.61 32.08
CA PRO A 180 22.10 32.04 31.91
C PRO A 180 23.41 32.54 32.56
N LEU A 181 24.09 31.71 33.34
CA LEU A 181 25.33 32.08 34.06
C LEU A 181 26.57 32.23 33.15
N LYS A 182 26.43 32.04 31.84
CA LYS A 182 27.50 32.29 30.85
C LYS A 182 27.41 33.65 30.16
N THR A 183 26.58 34.58 30.64
CA THR A 183 26.85 36.02 30.41
C THR A 183 27.92 36.47 31.40
N LEU A 184 29.18 36.27 31.02
CA LEU A 184 30.28 37.07 31.54
C LEU A 184 29.97 38.54 31.21
N SER A 185 29.82 39.41 32.22
CA SER A 185 30.40 40.77 32.25
C SER A 185 29.81 41.66 33.34
N PHE A 186 30.69 42.55 33.85
CA PHE A 186 30.47 43.77 34.63
C PHE A 186 30.56 43.81 36.17
N ASN A 187 30.50 42.72 36.94
CA ASN A 187 30.62 42.84 38.41
C ASN A 187 32.02 42.62 39.00
N LYS A 188 33.06 42.42 38.17
CA LYS A 188 34.46 42.33 38.64
C LYS A 188 35.33 43.56 38.34
N ILE A 189 34.80 44.57 37.66
CA ILE A 189 35.54 45.82 37.36
C ILE A 189 35.36 46.86 38.47
N LEU A 190 34.32 46.78 39.30
CA LEU A 190 34.03 47.72 40.39
C LEU A 190 34.58 47.33 41.77
N GLN A 191 35.38 46.25 41.87
CA GLN A 191 36.00 45.85 43.15
C GLN A 191 37.44 46.35 43.33
N ASN A 192 37.98 47.11 42.38
CA ASN A 192 39.34 47.66 42.43
C ASN A 192 39.39 49.21 42.34
N PHE A 193 38.31 49.91 42.72
CA PHE A 193 38.33 51.35 42.98
C PHE A 193 37.83 51.63 44.39
#